data_AF-W1W152-F1
#
_entry.id   AF-W1W152-F1
#
_cell.length_a   1.000
_cell.length_b   1.000
_cell.length_c   1.000
_cell.angle_alpha   90.00
_cell.angle_beta   90.00
_cell.angle_gamma   90.00
#
_symmetry.space_group_name_H-M   'P 1'
#
loop_
_entity.id
_entity.type
_entity.pdbx_description
1 polymer ?
#
loop_
_entity_poly.entity_id
_entity_poly.type
_entity_poly.pdbx_seq_one_letter_code
_entity_poly.pdbx_strand_id
1 'polypeptide(L)'
;MALPTDQQSSQVGTYEKILTIANRIMNGGEITKKEAIELIHTSDDDTMILLAMADKIRQHFNDNSVDVCAIVNARSGKCPENIKY
;
A
#
# COMPACT_ATOMS: atom_id res chain seq x y z
N MET A 1 -4.78 28.27 -35.30
CA MET A 1 -4.31 26.88 -35.52
C MET A 1 -4.54 26.14 -34.22
N ALA A 2 -5.78 25.65 -34.06
CA ALA A 2 -6.22 25.01 -32.83
C ALA A 2 -5.67 23.58 -32.84
N LEU A 3 -4.90 23.23 -31.81
CA LEU A 3 -4.58 21.84 -31.53
C LEU A 3 -5.89 21.13 -31.11
N PRO A 4 -6.17 19.95 -31.66
CA PRO A 4 -7.35 19.18 -31.30
C PRO A 4 -7.28 18.81 -29.83
N THR A 5 -8.36 19.13 -29.11
CA THR A 5 -8.68 18.56 -27.81
C THR A 5 -8.91 17.07 -28.00
N ASP A 6 -7.90 16.27 -27.71
CA ASP A 6 -8.08 14.84 -27.50
C ASP A 6 -8.92 14.65 -26.23
N GLN A 7 -10.19 14.37 -26.47
CA GLN A 7 -11.13 13.88 -25.50
C GLN A 7 -10.68 12.47 -25.08
N GLN A 8 -10.03 12.33 -23.92
CA GLN A 8 -9.96 11.05 -23.22
C GLN A 8 -10.99 11.04 -22.07
N SER A 9 -12.22 10.68 -22.42
CA SER A 9 -13.22 10.23 -21.46
C SER A 9 -12.89 8.78 -21.11
N SER A 10 -12.34 8.47 -19.93
CA SER A 10 -12.44 7.14 -19.25
C SER A 10 -11.74 7.11 -17.88
N GLN A 11 -12.55 7.08 -16.81
CA GLN A 11 -12.23 6.79 -15.39
C GLN A 11 -11.41 7.83 -14.61
N VAL A 12 -12.07 8.52 -13.67
CA VAL A 12 -11.42 9.24 -12.57
C VAL A 12 -10.76 8.17 -11.68
N GLY A 13 -9.47 7.94 -11.89
CA GLY A 13 -8.81 6.67 -11.58
C GLY A 13 -8.57 6.41 -10.09
N THR A 14 -8.53 5.13 -9.73
CA THR A 14 -8.25 4.64 -8.36
C THR A 14 -6.91 5.17 -7.81
N TYR A 15 -5.97 5.54 -8.69
CA TYR A 15 -4.71 6.19 -8.31
C TYR A 15 -4.84 7.53 -7.57
N GLU A 16 -5.83 8.37 -7.88
CA GLU A 16 -5.98 9.67 -7.18
C GLU A 16 -6.34 9.49 -5.71
N LYS A 17 -7.13 8.44 -5.41
CA LYS A 17 -7.45 8.06 -4.03
C LYS A 17 -6.21 7.59 -3.29
N ILE A 18 -5.37 6.75 -3.93
CA ILE A 18 -4.11 6.26 -3.34
C ILE A 18 -3.22 7.44 -2.94
N LEU A 19 -3.06 8.41 -3.85
CA LEU A 19 -2.29 9.63 -3.60
C LEU A 19 -2.87 10.46 -2.45
N THR A 20 -4.19 10.62 -2.40
CA THR A 20 -4.88 11.39 -1.36
C THR A 20 -4.70 10.75 0.02
N ILE A 21 -4.92 9.45 0.12
CA ILE A 21 -4.77 8.69 1.37
C ILE A 21 -3.32 8.75 1.85
N ALA A 22 -2.36 8.51 0.96
CA ALA A 22 -0.95 8.52 1.32
C ALA A 22 -0.49 9.91 1.79
N ASN A 23 -0.91 10.98 1.12
CA ASN A 23 -0.62 12.35 1.58
C ASN A 23 -1.25 12.64 2.95
N ARG A 24 -2.46 12.14 3.21
CA ARG A 24 -3.10 12.29 4.52
C ARG A 24 -2.29 11.58 5.61
N ILE A 25 -1.84 10.35 5.35
CA ILE A 25 -1.02 9.57 6.29
C ILE A 25 0.33 10.26 6.54
N MET A 26 1.01 10.74 5.49
CA MET A 26 2.28 11.47 5.63
C MET A 26 2.14 12.77 6.45
N ASN A 27 0.96 13.38 6.46
CA ASN A 27 0.68 14.56 7.30
C ASN A 27 0.22 14.21 8.73
N GLY A 28 0.38 12.96 9.16
CA GLY A 28 -0.02 12.50 10.50
C GLY A 28 -1.48 12.10 10.65
N GLY A 29 -2.22 11.97 9.54
CA GLY A 29 -3.57 11.42 9.54
C GLY A 29 -3.59 9.89 9.52
N GLU A 30 -4.79 9.32 9.65
CA GLU A 30 -4.98 7.87 9.65
C GLU A 30 -5.78 7.41 8.41
N ILE A 31 -5.67 6.12 8.10
CA ILE A 31 -6.52 5.44 7.13
C ILE A 31 -7.74 4.83 7.82
N THR A 32 -8.91 4.93 7.18
CA THR A 32 -10.11 4.26 7.69
C THR A 32 -10.18 2.81 7.22
N LYS A 33 -10.87 1.94 7.98
CA LYS A 33 -11.08 0.54 7.61
C LYS A 33 -11.70 0.38 6.20
N LYS A 34 -12.64 1.27 5.85
CA LYS A 34 -13.31 1.23 4.55
C LYS A 34 -12.34 1.51 3.41
N GLU A 35 -11.54 2.57 3.53
CA GLU A 35 -10.50 2.89 2.55
C GLU A 35 -9.47 1.76 2.43
N ALA A 36 -9.05 1.17 3.55
CA ALA A 36 -8.12 0.03 3.54
C ALA A 36 -8.68 -1.18 2.75
N ILE A 37 -9.98 -1.49 2.91
CA ILE A 37 -10.64 -2.55 2.13
C ILE A 37 -10.70 -2.19 0.64
N GLU A 38 -10.98 -0.93 0.30
CA GLU A 38 -10.97 -0.47 -1.09
C GLU A 38 -9.57 -0.63 -1.71
N LEU A 39 -8.50 -0.30 -0.98
CA LEU A 39 -7.12 -0.43 -1.45
C LEU A 39 -6.70 -1.88 -1.74
N ILE A 40 -7.23 -2.86 -1.02
CA ILE A 40 -6.95 -4.29 -1.29
C ILE A 40 -7.46 -4.70 -2.68
N HIS A 41 -8.49 -4.05 -3.19
CA HIS A 41 -9.11 -4.32 -4.48
C HIS A 41 -8.60 -3.37 -5.58
N THR A 42 -7.41 -2.79 -5.41
CA THR A 42 -6.77 -1.94 -6.43
C THR A 42 -6.48 -2.74 -7.69
N SER A 43 -6.67 -2.11 -8.86
CA SER A 43 -6.36 -2.73 -10.16
C SER A 43 -4.85 -2.99 -10.31
N ASP A 44 -4.49 -3.98 -11.12
CA ASP A 44 -3.09 -4.28 -11.46
C ASP A 44 -2.37 -3.06 -12.06
N ASP A 45 -3.07 -2.26 -12.87
CA ASP A 45 -2.54 -1.03 -13.49
C ASP A 45 -2.09 0.01 -12.45
N ASP A 46 -2.81 0.11 -11.32
CA ASP A 46 -2.55 1.08 -10.26
C ASP A 46 -1.67 0.51 -9.13
N THR A 47 -1.32 -0.79 -9.21
CA THR A 47 -0.52 -1.47 -8.17
C THR A 47 0.85 -0.84 -8.02
N MET A 48 1.47 -0.39 -9.12
CA MET A 48 2.78 0.27 -9.05
C MET A 48 2.70 1.60 -8.29
N ILE A 49 1.59 2.33 -8.43
CA ILE A 49 1.37 3.60 -7.70
C ILE A 49 1.14 3.30 -6.22
N LEU A 50 0.38 2.25 -5.89
CA LEU A 50 0.18 1.79 -4.52
C LEU A 50 1.52 1.48 -3.83
N LEU A 51 2.38 0.69 -4.49
CA LEU A 51 3.70 0.33 -3.98
C LEU A 51 4.61 1.55 -3.81
N ALA A 52 4.62 2.46 -4.79
CA ALA A 52 5.42 3.68 -4.72
C ALA A 52 5.00 4.59 -3.55
N MET A 53 3.70 4.71 -3.31
CA MET A 53 3.19 5.50 -2.18
C MET A 53 3.42 4.80 -0.84
N ALA A 54 3.33 3.47 -0.79
CA ALA A 54 3.69 2.70 0.40
C ALA A 54 5.17 2.87 0.76
N ASP A 55 6.07 2.87 -0.23
CA ASP A 55 7.49 3.10 -0.01
C ASP A 55 7.78 4.55 0.45
N LYS A 56 7.08 5.55 -0.10
CA LYS A 56 7.17 6.93 0.42
C LYS A 56 6.76 7.04 1.88
N ILE A 57 5.67 6.39 2.28
CA ILE A 57 5.23 6.34 3.68
C ILE A 57 6.31 5.66 4.54
N ARG A 58 6.82 4.50 4.08
CA ARG A 58 7.91 3.79 4.75
C ARG A 58 9.11 4.71 4.97
N GLN A 59 9.58 5.42 3.94
CA GLN A 59 10.73 6.34 4.03
C GLN A 59 10.47 7.59 4.92
N HIS A 60 9.21 7.98 5.09
CA HIS A 60 8.85 9.12 5.92
C HIS A 60 8.88 8.77 7.41
N PHE A 61 8.36 7.59 7.78
CA PHE A 61 8.26 7.15 9.17
C PHE A 61 9.46 6.31 9.63
N ASN A 62 10.06 5.57 8.70
CA ASN A 62 11.30 4.84 8.90
C ASN A 62 12.35 5.43 7.96
N ASP A 63 13.59 5.52 8.43
CA ASP A 63 14.71 5.88 7.56
C ASP A 63 15.01 4.75 6.56
N ASN A 64 16.15 4.85 5.88
CA ASN A 64 16.59 3.80 4.96
C ASN A 64 17.34 2.66 5.67
N SER A 65 17.16 2.49 6.98
CA SER A 65 17.72 1.38 7.74
C SER A 65 16.80 0.17 7.74
N VAL A 66 17.37 -0.99 8.09
CA VAL A 66 16.64 -2.25 8.17
C VAL A 66 16.93 -2.87 9.52
N ASP A 67 15.88 -3.11 10.30
CA ASP A 67 15.96 -3.82 11.57
C ASP A 67 15.99 -5.33 11.33
N VAL A 68 17.11 -5.95 11.68
CA VAL A 68 17.28 -7.40 11.54
C VAL A 68 17.06 -8.07 12.88
N CYS A 69 16.07 -8.95 12.95
CA CYS A 69 15.81 -9.82 14.10
C CYS A 69 15.93 -11.28 13.69
N ALA A 70 16.70 -12.06 14.44
CA ALA A 70 16.85 -13.50 14.21
C ALA A 70 15.83 -14.27 15.05
N ILE A 71 14.91 -14.96 14.38
CA ILE A 71 13.99 -15.89 15.04
C ILE A 71 14.70 -17.23 15.20
N VAL A 72 14.96 -17.63 16.46
CA VAL A 72 15.52 -18.94 16.78
C VAL A 72 14.41 -19.89 17.16
N ASN A 73 14.30 -21.00 16.43
CA ASN A 73 13.30 -22.01 16.72
C ASN A 73 13.71 -22.85 17.95
N ALA A 74 13.17 -22.50 19.12
CA ALA A 74 13.49 -23.16 20.38
C ALA A 74 12.77 -24.51 20.58
N ARG A 75 11.67 -24.78 19.87
CA ARG A 75 10.79 -25.95 20.16
C ARG A 75 9.99 -26.48 18.96
N SER A 76 10.59 -26.51 17.78
CA SER A 76 9.95 -27.03 16.56
C SER A 76 9.50 -28.49 16.74
N GLY A 77 8.35 -28.84 16.16
CA GLY A 77 7.90 -30.23 16.04
C GLY A 77 7.29 -30.87 17.30
N LYS A 78 7.07 -30.08 18.37
CA LYS A 78 6.37 -30.54 19.60
C LYS A 78 5.03 -29.84 19.83
N CYS A 79 4.46 -29.25 18.77
CA CYS A 79 3.13 -28.65 18.85
C CYS A 79 2.08 -29.79 18.83
N PRO A 80 1.27 -29.97 19.89
CA PRO A 80 0.20 -30.96 19.90
C PRO A 80 -1.02 -30.49 19.09
N GLU A 81 -1.06 -29.22 18.70
CA GLU A 81 -2.16 -28.62 17.95
C GLU A 81 -2.04 -29.01 16.47
N ASN A 82 -3.14 -29.53 15.91
CA ASN A 82 -3.25 -29.82 14.50
C ASN A 82 -3.80 -28.59 13.76
N ILE A 83 -2.92 -27.65 13.43
CA ILE A 83 -3.27 -26.42 12.71
C ILE A 83 -3.09 -26.66 11.20
N LYS A 84 -4.09 -26.25 10.41
CA LYS A 84 -4.14 -26.56 8.97
C LYS A 84 -3.23 -25.64 8.13
N TYR A 85 -3.10 -24.37 8.51
CA TYR A 85 -2.25 -23.33 7.91
C TYR A 85 -2.20 -22.12 8.84
#